data_AF-A0A1F7S156-F1
#
_entry.id   AF-A0A1F7S156-F1
#
_cell.length_a   1.000
_cell.length_b   1.000
_cell.length_c   1.000
_cell.angle_alpha   90.00
_cell.angle_beta   90.00
_cell.angle_gamma   90.00
#
_symmetry.space_group_name_H-M   'P 1'
#
loop_
_entity.id
_entity.type
_entity.pdbx_description
1 polymer ?
#
loop_
_entity_poly.entity_id
_entity_poly.type
_entity_poly.pdbx_seq_one_letter_code
_entity_poly.pdbx_strand_id
1 'polypeptide(L)' 'MQMEKKKREKSSNLKLFKNSLSLEELTEVVQIVAHELYEKKGRIPGNELGDWLDAEREVKKVITTSYFAK' A
#
# COMPACT_ATOMS: atom_id res chain seq x y z
N MET A 1 -18.32 21.62 16.90
CA MET A 1 -18.19 20.63 15.81
C MET A 1 -17.09 19.65 16.20
N GLN A 2 -17.48 18.41 16.51
CA GLN A 2 -16.60 17.32 16.93
C GLN A 2 -15.80 16.85 15.71
N MET A 3 -14.47 16.83 15.79
CA MET A 3 -13.61 16.17 14.80
C MET A 3 -13.25 14.80 15.36
N GLU A 4 -13.94 13.78 14.86
CA GLU A 4 -13.87 12.40 15.32
C GLU A 4 -12.49 11.79 15.05
N LYS A 5 -11.78 11.41 16.13
CA LYS A 5 -10.50 10.72 16.04
C LYS A 5 -10.72 9.30 15.56
N LYS A 6 -10.66 9.09 14.23
CA LYS A 6 -10.74 7.78 13.60
C LYS A 6 -9.56 6.91 14.05
N LYS A 7 -9.86 5.94 14.93
CA LYS A 7 -8.97 4.90 15.44
C LYS A 7 -8.22 4.22 14.29
N ARG A 8 -6.89 4.22 14.34
CA ARG A 8 -6.06 3.28 13.57
C ARG A 8 -5.72 2.12 14.49
N GLU A 9 -6.52 1.07 14.46
CA GLU A 9 -6.16 -0.23 15.01
C GLU A 9 -5.07 -0.86 14.12
N LYS A 10 -3.81 -0.44 14.34
CA LYS A 10 -2.62 -1.10 13.81
C LYS A 10 -2.28 -2.29 14.70
N SER A 11 -3.03 -3.39 14.65
CA SER A 11 -2.55 -4.66 15.19
C SER A 11 -3.50 -5.80 14.82
N SER A 12 -3.19 -6.58 13.77
CA SER A 12 -3.48 -8.03 13.68
C SER A 12 -3.45 -8.62 12.27
N ASN A 13 -3.55 -7.83 11.19
CA ASN A 13 -3.77 -8.42 9.85
C ASN A 13 -2.54 -9.01 9.13
N LEU A 14 -1.36 -9.00 9.74
CA LEU A 14 -0.17 -9.65 9.17
C LEU A 14 -0.24 -11.20 9.13
N LYS A 15 -1.35 -11.81 9.56
CA LYS A 15 -1.54 -13.27 9.60
C LYS A 15 -2.47 -13.84 8.52
N LEU A 16 -2.88 -13.08 7.51
CA LEU A 16 -3.78 -13.57 6.45
C LEU A 16 -3.14 -13.59 5.05
N PHE A 17 -1.88 -14.02 4.95
CA PHE A 17 -1.33 -14.51 3.68
C PHE A 17 -1.88 -15.92 3.34
N LYS A 18 -3.20 -16.05 3.25
CA LYS A 18 -3.87 -17.28 2.82
C LYS A 18 -4.87 -16.97 1.70
N ASN A 19 -4.30 -16.96 0.49
CA ASN A 19 -4.87 -17.48 -0.76
C ASN A 19 -5.79 -16.63 -1.64
N SER A 20 -6.08 -15.37 -1.34
CA SER A 20 -6.57 -14.40 -2.33
C SER A 20 -6.60 -13.02 -1.69
N LEU A 21 -5.56 -12.21 -1.87
CA LEU A 21 -5.66 -10.78 -1.60
C LEU A 21 -6.80 -10.25 -2.46
N SER A 22 -7.84 -9.73 -1.83
CA SER A 22 -8.91 -9.02 -2.54
C SER A 22 -8.32 -7.82 -3.29
N LEU A 23 -8.99 -7.40 -4.36
CA LEU A 23 -8.57 -6.23 -5.12
C LEU A 23 -8.49 -4.99 -4.21
N GLU A 24 -9.40 -4.90 -3.25
CA GLU A 24 -9.46 -3.87 -2.22
C GLU A 24 -8.18 -3.86 -1.37
N GLU A 25 -7.75 -5.01 -0.85
CA GLU A 25 -6.52 -5.10 -0.04
C GLU A 25 -5.27 -4.76 -0.86
N LEU A 26 -5.21 -5.19 -2.13
CA LEU A 26 -4.10 -4.83 -3.00
C LEU A 26 -4.04 -3.31 -3.21
N THR A 27 -5.21 -2.70 -3.41
CA THR A 27 -5.35 -1.25 -3.59
C THR A 27 -4.93 -0.49 -2.33
N GLU A 28 -5.29 -0.98 -1.14
CA GLU A 28 -4.85 -0.40 0.14
C GLU A 28 -3.33 -0.44 0.29
N VAL A 29 -2.69 -1.56 -0.06
CA VAL A 29 -1.23 -1.69 0.00
C VAL A 29 -0.55 -0.71 -0.97
N VAL A 30 -1.06 -0.63 -2.21
CA VAL A 30 -0.56 0.33 -3.21
C VAL A 30 -0.70 1.76 -2.73
N GLN A 31 -1.84 2.11 -2.13
CA GLN A 31 -2.07 3.45 -1.58
C GLN A 31 -1.04 3.82 -0.50
N ILE A 32 -0.74 2.89 0.41
CA ILE A 32 0.26 3.12 1.46
C ILE A 32 1.64 3.35 0.84
N VAL A 33 2.05 2.50 -0.10
CA VAL A 33 3.36 2.62 -0.77
C VAL A 33 3.45 3.91 -1.58
N ALA A 34 2.39 4.29 -2.30
CA ALA A 34 2.34 5.54 -3.07
C ALA A 34 2.49 6.77 -2.16
N HIS A 35 1.83 6.77 -1.00
CA HIS A 35 1.98 7.83 0.00
C HIS A 35 3.41 7.90 0.56
N GLU A 36 4.03 6.76 0.85
CA GLU A 36 5.43 6.73 1.29
C GLU A 36 6.39 7.25 0.21
N LEU A 37 6.14 6.93 -1.06
CA LEU A 37 6.91 7.46 -2.19
C LEU A 37 6.77 8.98 -2.29
N TYR A 38 5.55 9.49 -2.18
CA TYR A 38 5.28 10.93 -2.15
C TYR A 38 6.05 11.63 -1.02
N GLU A 39 6.03 11.07 0.19
CA GLU A 39 6.78 11.63 1.32
C GLU A 39 8.29 11.57 1.11
N LYS A 40 8.82 10.44 0.60
CA LYS A 40 10.26 10.26 0.31
C LYS A 40 10.75 11.20 -0.79
N LYS A 41 9.92 11.49 -1.79
CA LYS A 41 10.24 12.42 -2.89
C LYS A 41 10.15 13.89 -2.47
N GLY A 42 9.77 14.19 -1.23
CA GLY A 42 9.70 15.55 -0.71
C GLY A 42 8.35 16.23 -0.92
N ARG A 43 7.27 15.44 -1.07
CA ARG A 43 5.90 15.93 -1.19
C ARG A 43 5.68 16.80 -2.43
N ILE A 44 6.21 16.34 -3.56
CA ILE A 44 6.11 17.05 -4.84
C ILE A 44 4.68 16.88 -5.38
N PRO A 45 3.88 17.95 -5.48
CA PRO A 45 2.55 17.87 -6.06
C PRO A 45 2.62 17.69 -7.58
N GLY A 46 1.60 17.07 -8.18
CA GLY A 46 1.52 16.84 -9.63
C GLY A 46 2.19 15.56 -10.13
N ASN A 47 2.75 14.74 -9.24
CA ASN A 47 3.32 13.42 -9.57
C ASN A 47 2.53 12.26 -8.94
N GLU A 48 1.30 12.48 -8.51
CA GLU A 48 0.49 11.50 -7.76
C GLU A 48 0.27 10.21 -8.57
N LEU A 49 0.02 10.35 -9.88
CA LEU A 49 -0.12 9.21 -10.78
C LEU A 49 1.21 8.44 -10.94
N GLY A 50 2.34 9.15 -11.00
CA GLY A 50 3.65 8.52 -11.08
C GLY A 50 3.97 7.74 -9.83
N ASP A 51 3.69 8.32 -8.65
CA ASP A 51 3.89 7.67 -7.36
C ASP A 51 2.99 6.44 -7.19
N TRP A 52 1.75 6.48 -7.70
CA TRP A 52 0.85 5.34 -7.74
C TRP A 52 1.38 4.20 -8.62
N LEU A 53 1.82 4.51 -9.85
CA LEU A 53 2.35 3.50 -10.78
C LEU A 53 3.66 2.87 -10.28
N ASP A 54 4.51 3.65 -9.62
CA ASP A 54 5.72 3.14 -8.97
C ASP A 54 5.35 2.18 -7.82
N ALA A 55 4.36 2.55 -7.00
CA ALA A 55 3.88 1.72 -5.91
C ALA A 55 3.28 0.40 -6.39
N GLU A 56 2.41 0.42 -7.40
CA GLU A 56 1.85 -0.81 -8.00
C GLU A 56 2.96 -1.77 -8.47
N ARG A 57 4.02 -1.22 -9.07
CA ARG A 57 5.15 -2.00 -9.55
C ARG A 57 5.92 -2.65 -8.40
N GLU A 58 6.15 -1.93 -7.30
CA GLU A 58 6.80 -2.49 -6.11
C GLU A 58 5.94 -3.58 -5.47
N VAL A 59 4.66 -3.33 -5.26
CA VAL A 59 3.74 -4.29 -4.66
C VAL A 59 3.65 -5.55 -5.52
N LYS A 60 3.55 -5.41 -6.84
CA LYS A 60 3.53 -6.54 -7.77
C LYS A 60 4.82 -7.37 -7.69
N LYS A 61 6.00 -6.72 -7.61
CA LYS A 61 7.29 -7.44 -7.46
C LYS A 61 7.35 -8.24 -6.17
N VAL A 62 6.91 -7.67 -5.05
CA VAL A 62 6.91 -8.36 -3.74
C VAL A 62 6.01 -9.58 -3.80
N ILE A 63 4.80 -9.41 -4.34
CA ILE A 63 3.83 -10.50 -4.51
C ILE A 63 4.42 -11.59 -5.41
N THR A 64 4.89 -11.26 -6.63
CA THR A 64 5.42 -12.27 -7.57
C THR A 64 6.67 -12.97 -7.05
N THR A 65 7.55 -12.25 -6.36
CA THR A 65 8.77 -12.84 -5.77
C THR A 65 8.42 -13.77 -4.62
N SER A 66 7.41 -13.43 -3.80
CA SER A 66 6.94 -14.31 -2.71
C SER A 66 6.39 -15.65 -3.23
N TYR A 67 5.84 -15.68 -4.45
CA TYR A 67 5.34 -16.89 -5.08
C TYR A 67 6.43 -17.77 -5.71
N PHE A 68 7.58 -17.19 -6.08
CA PHE A 68 8.67 -17.90 -6.75
C PHE A 68 9.74 -18.46 -5.81
N ALA A 69 9.74 -18.07 -4.53
CA ALA A 69 10.72 -18.52 -3.52
C ALA A 69 10.26 -19.75 -2.70
N LYS A 70 9.35 -20.58 -3.22
CA LYS A 70 8.92 -21.86 -2.64
C LYS A 70 9.59 -23.02 -3.35
#